data_AF-A0AA38F4W5-F1
#
_entry.id   AF-A0AA38F4W5-F1
#
_cell.length_a   1.000
_cell.length_b   1.000
_cell.length_c   1.000
_cell.angle_alpha   90.00
_cell.angle_beta   90.00
_cell.angle_gamma   90.00
#
_symmetry.space_group_name_H-M   'P 1'
#
loop_
_entity.id
_entity.type
_entity.pdbx_description
1 polymer ?
#
loop_
_entity_poly.entity_id
_entity_poly.type
_entity_poly.pdbx_seq_one_letter_code
_entity_poly.pdbx_strand_id
1 'polypeptide(L)'
;MGNAYTGRRSAAEAKAKPTDNTDYQHDDMDMVWETRLPQHFQQIISQAVSPVTFSSKKQIYLSLCQSILKDNGSKSIWVDRPSEKVGCMLSARALRISWGDDNKYWRWISTDDS
;
A
#
# COMPACT_ATOMS: atom_id res chain seq x y z
N MET A 1 37.37 -44.77 62.68
CA MET A 1 36.47 -43.62 62.95
C MET A 1 36.86 -42.56 61.93
N GLY A 2 36.13 -42.17 60.89
CA GLY A 2 34.72 -42.26 60.53
C GLY A 2 34.34 -40.90 59.90
N ASN A 3 33.69 -40.92 58.72
CA ASN A 3 32.97 -39.84 58.03
C ASN A 3 33.78 -39.01 57.00
N ALA A 4 33.26 -38.61 55.84
CA ALA A 4 32.05 -38.94 55.07
C ALA A 4 32.21 -38.38 53.64
N TYR A 5 31.49 -38.97 52.68
CA TYR A 5 31.44 -38.62 51.26
C TYR A 5 30.85 -37.22 50.99
N THR A 6 31.41 -36.49 50.02
CA THR A 6 30.75 -35.60 49.04
C THR A 6 31.82 -35.22 48.01
N GLY A 7 31.65 -35.19 46.69
CA GLY A 7 30.49 -35.14 45.82
C GLY A 7 30.89 -34.23 44.64
N ARG A 8 31.17 -34.82 43.47
CA ARG A 8 31.49 -34.18 42.16
C ARG A 8 30.73 -32.87 41.92
N ARG A 9 31.39 -31.88 41.29
CA ARG A 9 30.85 -31.19 40.08
C ARG A 9 31.99 -30.75 39.15
N SER A 10 32.02 -31.41 37.98
CA SER A 10 32.71 -30.97 36.77
C SER A 10 31.99 -29.74 36.22
N ALA A 11 32.70 -28.63 36.05
CA ALA A 11 32.20 -27.49 35.29
C ALA A 11 32.49 -27.76 33.81
N ALA A 12 31.54 -28.42 33.13
CA ALA A 12 31.51 -28.40 31.68
C ALA A 12 31.19 -26.96 31.24
N GLU A 13 32.19 -26.32 30.66
CA GLU A 13 32.10 -25.03 30.00
C GLU A 13 31.09 -25.15 28.85
N ALA A 14 29.86 -24.69 29.11
CA ALA A 14 28.85 -24.57 28.08
C ALA A 14 29.29 -23.46 27.11
N LYS A 15 29.83 -23.85 25.96
CA LYS A 15 29.97 -22.93 24.82
C LYS A 15 28.58 -22.45 24.44
N ALA A 16 28.28 -21.20 24.80
CA ALA A 16 27.11 -20.51 24.30
C ALA A 16 27.16 -20.56 22.76
N LYS A 17 26.15 -21.19 22.17
CA LYS A 17 25.95 -21.14 20.71
C LYS A 17 25.63 -19.69 20.34
N PRO A 18 26.15 -19.18 19.20
CA PRO A 18 25.73 -17.88 18.71
C PRO A 18 24.22 -17.93 18.49
N THR A 19 23.52 -16.97 19.07
CA THR A 19 22.11 -16.71 18.77
C THR A 19 22.04 -16.19 17.34
N ASP A 20 21.82 -17.10 16.40
CA ASP A 20 21.41 -16.78 15.03
C ASP A 20 19.94 -16.38 15.04
N ASN A 21 19.69 -15.17 15.54
CA ASN A 21 18.37 -14.57 15.54
C ASN A 21 18.53 -13.18 14.96
N THR A 22 18.27 -13.01 13.66
CA THR A 22 17.53 -11.90 13.03
C THR A 22 18.01 -11.66 11.60
N ASP A 23 17.63 -12.52 10.65
CA ASP A 23 17.66 -12.12 9.23
C ASP A 23 16.44 -12.60 8.42
N TYR A 24 15.39 -13.06 9.09
CA TYR A 24 14.16 -13.54 8.45
C TYR A 24 12.95 -12.72 8.89
N GLN A 25 12.91 -11.42 8.60
CA GLN A 25 11.66 -10.64 8.69
C GLN A 25 11.54 -9.53 7.64
N HIS A 26 12.38 -9.50 6.59
CA HIS A 26 12.25 -8.45 5.56
C HIS A 26 11.35 -8.85 4.38
N ASP A 27 11.34 -10.12 4.00
CA ASP A 27 10.84 -10.53 2.69
C ASP A 27 9.36 -10.94 2.68
N ASP A 28 8.82 -11.41 3.79
CA ASP A 28 7.46 -11.97 3.84
C ASP A 28 6.36 -10.90 3.79
N MET A 29 6.69 -9.68 4.24
CA MET A 29 5.77 -8.55 4.24
C MET A 29 5.49 -8.06 2.81
N ASP A 30 6.48 -8.10 1.92
CA ASP A 30 6.36 -7.54 0.57
C ASP A 30 5.52 -8.43 -0.36
N MET A 31 5.49 -9.75 -0.12
CA MET A 31 4.66 -10.69 -0.89
C MET A 31 3.16 -10.45 -0.69
N VAL A 32 2.74 -10.16 0.55
CA VAL A 32 1.33 -9.85 0.86
C VAL A 32 0.88 -8.59 0.13
N TRP A 33 1.73 -7.57 0.04
CA TRP A 33 1.38 -6.32 -0.64
C TRP A 33 1.38 -6.44 -2.17
N GLU A 34 2.17 -7.35 -2.76
CA GLU A 34 2.08 -7.60 -4.22
C GLU A 34 0.67 -8.06 -4.63
N THR A 35 0.02 -8.90 -3.82
CA THR A 35 -1.33 -9.39 -4.14
C THR A 35 -2.43 -8.34 -3.97
N ARG A 36 -2.20 -7.34 -3.11
CA ARG A 36 -3.16 -6.26 -2.82
C ARG A 36 -2.98 -5.04 -3.72
N LEU A 37 -1.84 -4.92 -4.38
CA LEU A 37 -1.56 -3.80 -5.27
C LEU A 37 -2.19 -4.04 -6.65
N PRO A 38 -2.83 -3.02 -7.25
CA PRO A 38 -3.32 -3.12 -8.62
C PRO A 38 -2.16 -3.38 -9.58
N GLN A 39 -2.30 -4.29 -10.56
CA GLN A 39 -1.22 -4.68 -11.47
C GLN A 39 -0.51 -3.49 -12.17
N HIS A 40 -1.20 -2.37 -12.35
CA HIS A 40 -0.72 -1.14 -13.01
C HIS A 40 -0.35 -0.02 -12.02
N PHE A 41 -0.13 -0.32 -10.73
CA PHE A 41 0.21 0.67 -9.71
C PHE A 41 1.47 1.48 -10.03
N GLN A 42 2.48 0.85 -10.65
CA GLN A 42 3.72 1.50 -11.09
C GLN A 42 3.45 2.65 -12.07
N GLN A 43 2.52 2.47 -13.00
CA GLN A 43 2.12 3.50 -13.97
C GLN A 43 1.30 4.62 -13.33
N ILE A 44 0.57 4.32 -12.26
CA ILE A 44 -0.18 5.32 -11.49
C ILE A 44 0.80 6.23 -10.76
N ILE A 45 1.80 5.65 -10.10
CA ILE A 45 2.82 6.39 -9.33
C ILE A 45 3.73 7.21 -10.23
N SER A 46 4.15 6.67 -11.38
CA SER A 46 5.04 7.39 -12.30
C SER A 46 4.42 8.66 -12.88
N GLN A 47 3.08 8.75 -12.90
CA GLN A 47 2.33 9.89 -13.41
C GLN A 47 1.77 10.77 -12.29
N ALA A 48 2.19 10.53 -11.04
CA ALA A 48 1.80 11.36 -9.90
C ALA A 48 2.38 12.77 -10.04
N VAL A 49 1.61 13.77 -9.61
CA VAL A 49 2.03 15.19 -9.66
C VAL A 49 3.18 15.47 -8.69
N SER A 50 3.17 14.82 -7.53
CA SER A 50 4.29 14.86 -6.58
C SER A 50 5.12 13.60 -6.68
N PRO A 51 6.46 13.68 -6.72
CA PRO A 51 7.32 12.50 -6.69
C PRO A 51 7.09 11.78 -5.36
N VAL A 52 6.54 10.58 -5.42
CA VAL A 52 6.30 9.77 -4.23
C VAL A 52 7.46 8.80 -4.07
N THR A 53 8.32 9.08 -3.10
CA THR A 53 9.45 8.21 -2.75
C THR A 53 8.95 7.09 -1.85
N PHE A 54 9.24 5.84 -2.21
CA PHE A 54 8.82 4.68 -1.45
C PHE A 54 9.99 3.73 -1.20
N SER A 55 10.06 3.18 0.02
CA SER A 55 11.04 2.17 0.40
C SER A 55 10.45 0.76 0.48
N SER A 56 9.12 0.60 0.47
CA SER A 56 8.43 -0.70 0.48
C SER A 56 7.06 -0.63 -0.22
N LYS A 57 6.59 -1.78 -0.73
CA LYS A 57 5.24 -1.96 -1.28
C LYS A 57 4.13 -1.59 -0.30
N LYS A 58 4.38 -1.74 1.01
CA LYS A 58 3.46 -1.28 2.05
C LYS A 58 3.24 0.24 2.00
N GLN A 59 4.31 1.02 1.87
CA GLN A 59 4.19 2.48 1.77
C GLN A 59 3.46 2.90 0.50
N ILE A 60 3.69 2.16 -0.60
CA ILE A 60 2.96 2.37 -1.85
C ILE A 60 1.45 2.19 -1.65
N TYR A 61 1.05 1.08 -1.02
CA TYR A 61 -0.34 0.82 -0.71
C TYR A 61 -0.94 1.90 0.18
N LEU A 62 -0.23 2.32 1.23
CA LEU A 62 -0.69 3.38 2.13
C LEU A 62 -0.86 4.73 1.42
N SER A 63 0.05 5.09 0.52
CA SER A 63 -0.08 6.31 -0.29
C SER A 63 -1.25 6.22 -1.28
N LEU A 64 -1.45 5.06 -1.91
CA LEU A 64 -2.63 4.82 -2.73
C LEU A 64 -3.91 4.94 -1.91
N CYS A 65 -3.94 4.51 -0.65
CA CYS A 65 -5.11 4.72 0.21
C CYS A 65 -5.34 6.19 0.61
N GLN A 66 -4.32 7.03 0.59
CA GLN A 66 -4.42 8.47 0.88
C GLN A 66 -4.85 9.30 -0.35
N SER A 67 -4.95 8.67 -1.52
CA SER A 67 -5.13 9.26 -2.84
C SER A 67 -3.86 9.88 -3.43
N ILE A 68 -3.69 9.65 -4.73
CA ILE A 68 -2.59 10.18 -5.54
C ILE A 68 -3.20 11.09 -6.60
N LEU A 69 -2.73 12.34 -6.62
CA LEU A 69 -3.10 13.31 -7.64
C LEU A 69 -2.30 13.08 -8.93
N LYS A 70 -3.00 13.16 -10.04
CA LYS A 70 -2.50 12.93 -11.40
C LYS A 70 -2.99 14.06 -12.32
N ASP A 71 -2.29 14.23 -13.44
CA ASP A 71 -2.73 15.14 -14.52
C ASP A 71 -2.96 16.57 -14.02
N ASN A 72 -1.93 17.13 -13.38
CA ASN A 72 -1.95 18.46 -12.75
C ASN A 72 -3.08 18.65 -11.72
N GLY A 73 -3.44 17.58 -11.00
CA GLY A 73 -4.51 17.59 -10.00
C GLY A 73 -5.92 17.44 -10.57
N SER A 74 -6.05 17.26 -11.88
CA SER A 74 -7.35 17.11 -12.54
C SER A 74 -7.95 15.70 -12.34
N LYS A 75 -7.13 14.74 -11.90
CA LYS A 75 -7.51 13.36 -11.63
C LYS A 75 -6.93 12.93 -10.28
N SER A 76 -7.69 12.20 -9.48
CA SER A 76 -7.17 11.53 -8.29
C SER A 76 -7.48 10.03 -8.35
N ILE A 77 -6.56 9.22 -7.87
CA ILE A 77 -6.68 7.75 -7.84
C ILE A 77 -6.40 7.29 -6.42
N TRP A 78 -7.21 6.38 -5.89
CA TRP A 78 -6.97 5.78 -4.59
C TRP A 78 -7.31 4.29 -4.57
N VAL A 79 -6.81 3.57 -3.58
CA VAL A 79 -7.23 2.20 -3.29
C VAL A 79 -8.14 2.23 -2.08
N ASP A 80 -9.37 1.75 -2.26
CA ASP A 80 -10.32 1.58 -1.17
C ASP A 80 -9.93 0.35 -0.34
N ARG A 81 -9.64 0.56 0.95
CA ARG A 81 -9.17 -0.52 1.85
C ARG A 81 -10.18 -1.69 2.00
N PRO A 82 -11.48 -1.45 2.27
CA PRO A 82 -12.43 -2.53 2.45
C PRO A 82 -12.77 -3.28 1.17
N SER A 83 -12.82 -2.60 0.01
CA SER A 83 -13.13 -3.28 -1.26
C SER A 83 -11.92 -3.75 -2.04
N GLU A 84 -10.72 -3.27 -1.68
CA GLU A 84 -9.44 -3.49 -2.37
C GLU A 84 -9.48 -3.10 -3.86
N LYS A 85 -10.44 -2.25 -4.23
CA LYS A 85 -10.62 -1.75 -5.58
C LYS A 85 -9.98 -0.38 -5.73
N VAL A 86 -9.57 -0.10 -6.96
CA VAL A 86 -9.09 1.23 -7.34
C VAL A 86 -10.30 2.13 -7.58
N GLY A 87 -10.38 3.21 -6.81
CA GLY A 87 -11.27 4.33 -7.06
C GLY A 87 -10.55 5.43 -7.85
N CYS A 88 -11.32 6.20 -8.61
CA CYS A 88 -10.81 7.40 -9.26
C CYS A 88 -11.84 8.53 -9.24
N MET A 89 -11.35 9.77 -9.18
CA MET A 89 -12.14 10.98 -9.31
C MET A 89 -11.55 11.81 -10.44
N LEU A 90 -12.43 12.37 -11.27
CA LEU A 90 -12.08 13.25 -12.36
C LEU A 90 -12.73 14.61 -12.10
N SER A 91 -11.95 15.68 -12.23
CA SER A 91 -12.50 17.03 -12.19
C SER A 91 -13.45 17.25 -13.37
N ALA A 92 -14.50 18.06 -13.17
CA ALA A 92 -15.44 18.40 -14.24
C ALA A 92 -14.75 18.98 -15.48
N ARG A 93 -13.65 19.74 -15.28
CA ARG A 93 -12.85 20.33 -16.36
C ARG A 93 -12.04 19.29 -17.15
N ALA A 94 -11.73 18.14 -16.56
CA ALA A 94 -11.08 17.02 -17.24
C ALA A 94 -12.06 16.08 -17.93
N LEU A 95 -13.37 16.21 -17.66
CA LEU A 95 -14.40 15.45 -18.33
C LEU A 95 -14.70 16.10 -19.68
N ARG A 96 -14.52 15.32 -20.75
CA ARG A 96 -15.01 15.67 -22.08
C ARG A 96 -16.15 14.72 -22.43
N ILE A 97 -17.33 15.26 -22.59
CA ILE A 97 -18.51 14.51 -23.03
C ILE A 97 -18.59 14.66 -24.54
N SER A 98 -18.44 13.54 -25.27
CA SER A 98 -18.69 13.55 -26.71
C SER A 98 -20.11 14.00 -26.97
N TRP A 99 -20.29 14.96 -27.89
CA TRP A 99 -21.59 15.58 -28.20
C TRP A 99 -22.21 16.38 -27.05
N GLY A 100 -21.45 16.68 -25.99
CA GLY A 100 -21.89 17.56 -24.90
C GLY A 100 -22.22 18.98 -25.36
N ASP A 101 -21.72 19.40 -26.52
CA ASP A 101 -22.04 20.70 -27.11
C ASP A 101 -23.23 20.63 -28.10
N ASP A 102 -23.69 19.43 -28.48
CA ASP A 102 -24.76 19.25 -29.46
C ASP A 102 -26.07 18.83 -28.76
N ASN A 103 -27.01 19.79 -28.68
CA ASN A 103 -28.32 19.61 -28.08
C ASN A 103 -29.22 18.58 -28.81
N LYS A 104 -28.80 18.06 -29.96
CA LYS A 104 -29.49 16.94 -30.63
C LYS A 104 -29.37 15.65 -29.83
N TYR A 105 -28.31 15.50 -29.04
CA TYR A 105 -28.02 14.26 -28.32
C TYR A 105 -28.41 14.32 -26.84
N TRP A 106 -28.68 15.51 -26.30
CA TRP A 106 -29.05 15.68 -24.90
C TRP A 106 -29.83 16.98 -24.67
N ARG A 107 -30.61 17.03 -23.59
CA ARG A 107 -31.34 18.23 -23.15
C ARG A 107 -31.28 18.37 -21.63
N TRP A 108 -31.25 19.59 -21.13
CA TRP A 108 -31.46 19.84 -19.71
C TRP A 108 -32.92 19.53 -19.33
N ILE A 109 -33.12 18.81 -18.24
CA ILE A 109 -34.43 18.64 -17.62
C ILE A 109 -34.50 19.66 -16.49
N SER A 110 -35.37 20.66 -16.62
CA SER A 110 -35.66 21.56 -15.51
C SER A 110 -36.56 20.80 -14.54
N THR A 111 -36.05 20.48 -13.36
CA THR A 111 -36.91 20.14 -12.22
C THR A 111 -37.45 21.44 -11.67
N ASP A 112 -38.75 21.66 -11.87
CA ASP A 112 -39.50 22.71 -11.18
C ASP A 112 -39.53 22.28 -9.70
N ASP A 113 -38.60 22.82 -8.91
CA ASP A 113 -38.59 22.70 -7.46
C ASP A 113 -39.44 23.86 -6.93
N SER A 114 -40.75 23.62 -6.88
CA SER A 114 -41.79 24.52 -6.34
C SER A 114 -42.48 23.86 -5.15
#